data_AF-A0AAN4ZFB1-F1
#
_entry.id   AF-A0AAN4ZFB1-F1
#
_cell.length_a   1.000
_cell.length_b   1.000
_cell.length_c   1.000
_cell.angle_alpha   90.00
_cell.angle_beta   90.00
_cell.angle_gamma   90.00
#
_symmetry.space_group_name_H-M   'P 1'
#
loop_
_entity.id
_entity.type
_entity.pdbx_description
1 polymer ?
#
loop_
_entity_poly.entity_id
_entity_poly.type
_entity_poly.pdbx_seq_one_letter_code
_entity_poly.pdbx_strand_id
1 'polypeptide(L)'
;MHGAFWTILSVILFLLALGVLYLWFIIRHFKREPLVDPKNGLRLMTVLGSGGHTTEMLDLLKNFDGKTYNNRTYVVADTDNHSERKALESEQARSGGDFLIEKIPRAREVGQSKFSSVFTTLRASLHALWIVGRIRPALVVVNGPGTCVPVAFSAALLDMLRLTNTRIVYVESICRVERLSLTAAILYYSGIADDVIVQWPQLKDTYPRVRTLDEMETSAR
;
A
#
# COMPACT_ATOMS: atom_id res chain seq x y z
N MET A 1 8.13 -42.21 -15.99
CA MET A 1 9.19 -41.54 -15.19
C MET A 1 9.67 -40.22 -15.81
N HIS A 2 9.83 -40.12 -17.14
CA HIS A 2 10.25 -38.87 -17.80
C HIS A 2 9.31 -37.67 -17.60
N GLY A 3 7.99 -37.86 -17.63
CA GLY A 3 7.04 -36.75 -17.43
C GLY A 3 7.13 -36.08 -16.06
N ALA A 4 7.27 -36.88 -14.99
CA ALA A 4 7.40 -36.37 -13.63
C ALA A 4 8.72 -35.61 -13.41
N PHE A 5 9.80 -36.02 -14.07
CA PHE A 5 11.08 -35.32 -14.01
C PHE A 5 10.98 -33.90 -14.59
N TRP A 6 10.38 -33.75 -15.77
CA TRP A 6 10.22 -32.44 -16.41
C TRP A 6 9.26 -31.52 -15.66
N THR A 7 8.17 -32.06 -15.07
CA THR A 7 7.28 -31.26 -14.24
C THR A 7 7.99 -30.76 -12.99
N ILE A 8 8.70 -31.62 -12.27
CA ILE A 8 9.48 -31.23 -11.09
C ILE A 8 10.54 -30.19 -11.45
N LEU A 9 11.29 -30.41 -12.53
CA LEU A 9 12.32 -29.47 -13.00
C LEU A 9 11.71 -28.10 -13.35
N SER A 10 10.56 -28.09 -14.04
CA SER A 10 9.87 -26.85 -14.39
C SER A 10 9.41 -26.05 -13.17
N VAL A 11 8.88 -26.73 -12.13
CA VAL A 11 8.50 -26.10 -10.86
C VAL A 11 9.72 -25.52 -10.14
N ILE A 12 10.84 -26.26 -10.09
CA ILE A 12 12.07 -25.77 -9.45
C ILE A 12 12.59 -24.52 -10.17
N LEU A 13 12.68 -24.54 -11.50
CA LEU A 13 13.13 -23.40 -12.29
C LEU A 13 12.21 -22.19 -12.13
N PHE A 14 10.89 -22.43 -12.08
CA PHE A 14 9.90 -21.37 -11.85
C PHE A 14 10.06 -20.73 -10.46
N LEU A 15 10.20 -21.52 -9.40
CA LEU A 15 10.43 -21.01 -8.05
C LEU A 15 11.77 -20.26 -7.94
N LEU A 16 12.81 -20.74 -8.62
CA LEU A 16 14.10 -20.05 -8.67
C LEU A 16 13.98 -18.70 -9.38
N ALA A 17 13.28 -18.65 -10.51
CA ALA A 17 13.00 -17.40 -11.22
C ALA A 17 12.23 -16.40 -10.35
N LEU A 18 11.19 -16.86 -9.63
CA LEU A 18 10.47 -16.02 -8.67
C LEU A 18 11.37 -15.51 -7.54
N GLY A 19 12.25 -16.35 -7.00
CA GLY A 19 13.22 -15.96 -5.98
C GLY A 19 14.19 -14.88 -6.47
N VAL A 20 14.69 -14.99 -7.70
CA VAL A 20 15.55 -13.98 -8.33
C VAL A 20 14.79 -12.67 -8.54
N LEU A 21 13.56 -12.73 -9.06
CA LEU A 21 12.71 -11.54 -9.25
C LEU A 21 12.44 -10.83 -7.92
N TYR A 22 12.10 -11.58 -6.88
CA TYR A 22 11.85 -11.03 -5.55
C TYR A 22 13.12 -10.43 -4.94
N LEU A 23 14.27 -11.11 -5.03
CA LEU A 23 15.53 -10.56 -4.55
C LEU A 23 15.89 -9.26 -5.27
N TRP A 24 15.68 -9.20 -6.58
CA TRP A 24 15.92 -8.00 -7.37
C TRP A 24 14.96 -6.86 -7.01
N PHE A 25 13.69 -7.18 -6.75
CA PHE A 25 12.71 -6.24 -6.19
C PHE A 25 13.22 -5.65 -4.86
N ILE A 26 13.62 -6.50 -3.91
CA ILE A 26 14.14 -6.04 -2.61
C ILE A 26 15.39 -5.15 -2.78
N ILE A 27 16.35 -5.54 -3.61
CA ILE A 27 17.57 -4.75 -3.86
C ILE A 27 17.24 -3.39 -4.45
N ARG A 28 16.30 -3.32 -5.40
CA ARG A 28 15.87 -2.06 -6.03
C ARG A 28 15.26 -1.10 -5.01
N HIS A 29 14.34 -1.61 -4.19
CA HIS A 29 13.66 -0.81 -3.18
C HIS A 29 14.62 -0.38 -2.06
N PHE A 30 15.62 -1.21 -1.74
CA PHE A 30 16.70 -0.83 -0.82
C PHE A 30 17.55 0.34 -1.36
N LYS A 31 17.81 0.41 -2.67
CA LYS A 31 18.57 1.50 -3.30
C LYS A 31 17.80 2.83 -3.39
N ARG A 32 16.49 2.84 -3.11
CA ARG A 32 15.63 4.05 -3.08
C ARG A 32 15.76 4.95 -4.32
N GLU A 33 15.76 4.38 -5.52
CA GLU A 33 15.81 5.16 -6.76
C GLU A 33 14.70 6.23 -6.79
N PRO A 34 15.00 7.49 -7.18
CA PRO A 34 14.05 8.58 -7.12
C PRO A 34 12.78 8.25 -7.93
N LEU A 35 11.62 8.44 -7.29
CA LEU A 35 10.31 8.19 -7.91
C LEU A 35 9.88 9.28 -8.89
N VAL A 36 10.52 10.44 -8.81
CA VAL A 36 10.05 11.66 -9.44
C VAL A 36 10.50 11.69 -10.89
N ASP A 37 9.54 11.60 -11.81
CA ASP A 37 9.66 12.26 -13.11
C ASP A 37 9.37 13.76 -12.90
N PRO A 38 10.37 14.66 -13.00
CA PRO A 38 10.22 16.08 -12.70
C PRO A 38 9.17 16.78 -13.56
N LYS A 39 8.72 16.16 -14.66
CA LYS A 39 7.85 16.80 -15.66
C LYS A 39 6.37 16.49 -15.48
N ASN A 40 5.99 15.42 -14.78
CA ASN A 40 4.63 14.87 -14.84
C ASN A 40 3.86 14.82 -13.50
N GLY A 41 4.45 15.27 -12.40
CA GLY A 41 3.87 15.10 -11.07
C GLY A 41 3.76 13.63 -10.66
N LEU A 42 3.46 13.37 -9.39
CA LEU A 42 3.35 12.02 -8.83
C LEU A 42 1.89 11.60 -8.71
N ARG A 43 1.58 10.41 -9.23
CA ARG A 43 0.30 9.73 -8.99
C ARG A 43 0.33 9.09 -7.61
N LEU A 44 -0.46 9.65 -6.70
CA LEU A 44 -0.66 9.15 -5.35
C LEU A 44 -1.90 8.29 -5.28
N MET A 45 -1.80 7.12 -4.66
CA MET A 45 -2.95 6.28 -4.32
C MET A 45 -3.02 6.10 -2.81
N THR A 46 -4.21 6.21 -2.24
CA THR A 46 -4.47 5.98 -0.83
C THR A 46 -5.70 5.10 -0.64
N VAL A 47 -5.74 4.35 0.45
CA VAL A 47 -6.92 3.58 0.85
C VAL A 47 -7.55 4.24 2.06
N LEU A 48 -8.83 4.57 1.97
CA LEU A 48 -9.59 5.14 3.06
C LEU A 48 -10.37 4.04 3.79
N GLY A 49 -10.14 3.92 5.10
CA GLY A 49 -10.86 3.01 5.97
C GLY A 49 -11.95 3.70 6.77
N SER A 50 -13.11 3.07 6.93
CA SER A 50 -14.24 3.62 7.70
C SER A 50 -13.83 4.14 9.08
N GLY A 51 -14.35 5.31 9.46
CA GLY A 51 -14.15 5.88 10.80
C GLY A 51 -12.84 6.66 10.95
N GLY A 52 -12.07 6.33 11.99
CA GLY A 52 -10.85 7.05 12.38
C GLY A 52 -9.74 7.02 11.34
N HIS A 53 -9.55 5.88 10.65
CA HIS A 53 -8.52 5.71 9.61
C HIS A 53 -8.68 6.70 8.45
N THR A 54 -9.92 6.98 8.01
CA THR A 54 -10.16 8.01 6.99
C THR A 54 -9.74 9.39 7.47
N THR A 55 -10.06 9.75 8.72
CA THR A 55 -9.66 11.05 9.27
C THR A 55 -8.14 11.15 9.35
N GLU A 56 -7.46 10.14 9.91
CA GLU A 56 -5.99 10.09 9.98
C GLU A 56 -5.35 10.26 8.59
N MET A 57 -5.85 9.53 7.58
CA MET A 57 -5.32 9.61 6.23
C MET A 57 -5.59 10.93 5.55
N LEU A 58 -6.79 11.49 5.66
CA LEU A 58 -7.09 12.79 5.05
C LEU A 58 -6.30 13.92 5.73
N ASP A 59 -6.14 13.88 7.06
CA ASP A 59 -5.33 14.85 7.79
C ASP A 59 -3.86 14.78 7.41
N LEU A 60 -3.31 13.58 7.21
CA LEU A 60 -1.96 13.39 6.68
C LEU A 60 -1.80 14.01 5.29
N LEU A 61 -2.77 13.74 4.40
CA LEU A 61 -2.71 14.15 2.99
C LEU A 61 -2.88 15.66 2.76
N LYS A 62 -3.45 16.40 3.73
CA LYS A 62 -3.52 17.87 3.69
C LYS A 62 -2.12 18.51 3.64
N ASN A 63 -1.12 17.86 4.22
CA ASN A 63 0.25 18.37 4.27
C ASN A 63 1.07 18.02 3.01
N PHE A 64 0.49 17.29 2.05
CA PHE A 64 1.19 16.91 0.82
C PHE A 64 1.11 18.05 -0.20
N ASP A 65 2.26 18.43 -0.78
CA ASP A 65 2.30 19.46 -1.82
C ASP A 65 1.40 19.11 -3.02
N GLY A 66 0.43 19.97 -3.30
CA GLY A 66 -0.52 19.79 -4.40
C GLY A 66 0.09 19.84 -5.78
N LYS A 67 1.26 20.50 -5.95
CA LYS A 67 1.99 20.52 -7.23
C LYS A 67 2.73 19.22 -7.48
N THR A 68 3.40 18.70 -6.45
CA THR A 68 4.10 17.40 -6.52
C THR A 68 3.13 16.25 -6.66
N TYR A 69 2.06 16.20 -5.85
CA TYR A 69 1.06 15.13 -5.86
C TYR A 69 -0.22 15.56 -6.55
N ASN A 70 -0.11 15.97 -7.80
CA ASN A 70 -1.21 16.57 -8.58
C ASN A 70 -2.28 15.57 -9.04
N ASN A 71 -2.03 14.26 -8.97
CA ASN A 71 -2.95 13.21 -9.35
C ASN A 71 -3.18 12.27 -8.17
N ARG A 72 -4.41 12.25 -7.63
CA ARG A 72 -4.71 11.53 -6.39
C ARG A 72 -5.83 10.52 -6.60
N THR A 73 -5.63 9.29 -6.13
CA THR A 73 -6.65 8.24 -6.20
C THR A 73 -7.00 7.78 -4.80
N TYR A 74 -8.27 7.93 -4.44
CA TYR A 74 -8.84 7.47 -3.18
C TYR A 74 -9.56 6.15 -3.40
N VAL A 75 -9.04 5.08 -2.83
CA VAL A 75 -9.68 3.77 -2.86
C VAL A 75 -10.56 3.62 -1.61
N VAL A 76 -11.86 3.45 -1.82
CA VAL A 76 -12.87 3.31 -0.77
C VAL A 76 -13.56 1.96 -0.89
N ALA A 77 -14.05 1.40 0.22
CA ALA A 77 -14.86 0.20 0.15
C ALA A 77 -16.23 0.49 -0.51
N ASP A 78 -16.77 -0.45 -1.31
CA ASP A 78 -18.04 -0.27 -2.05
C ASP A 78 -19.23 0.18 -1.18
N THR A 79 -19.21 -0.18 0.11
CA THR A 79 -20.28 0.08 1.07
C THR A 79 -19.97 1.23 2.03
N ASP A 80 -18.86 1.95 1.83
CA ASP A 80 -18.40 3.04 2.70
C ASP A 80 -18.60 4.42 2.05
N ASN A 81 -19.87 4.81 1.92
CA ASN A 81 -20.26 6.12 1.37
C ASN A 81 -19.78 7.31 2.23
N HIS A 82 -19.50 7.08 3.52
CA HIS A 82 -19.06 8.15 4.42
C HIS A 82 -17.61 8.56 4.13
N SER A 83 -16.73 7.58 3.93
CA SER A 83 -15.34 7.83 3.55
C SER A 83 -15.23 8.45 2.16
N GLU A 84 -16.09 8.04 1.22
CA GLU A 84 -16.23 8.67 -0.11
C GLU A 84 -16.60 10.16 0.00
N ARG A 85 -17.63 10.49 0.80
CA ARG A 85 -18.03 11.89 1.00
C ARG A 85 -16.92 12.72 1.63
N LYS A 86 -16.23 12.20 2.64
CA LYS A 86 -15.11 12.89 3.29
C LYS A 86 -13.95 13.17 2.31
N ALA A 87 -13.67 12.23 1.40
CA ALA A 87 -12.66 12.44 0.36
C ALA A 87 -13.03 13.60 -0.56
N LEU A 88 -14.30 13.67 -0.98
CA LEU A 88 -14.82 14.77 -1.80
C LEU A 88 -14.72 16.11 -1.07
N GLU A 89 -15.14 16.18 0.19
CA GLU A 89 -15.05 17.39 1.02
C GLU A 89 -13.59 17.86 1.17
N SER A 90 -12.66 16.93 1.39
CA SER A 90 -11.24 17.24 1.52
C SER A 90 -10.63 17.76 0.21
N GLU A 91 -11.04 17.23 -0.94
CA GLU A 91 -10.58 17.72 -2.25
C GLU A 91 -11.23 19.05 -2.63
N GLN A 92 -12.48 19.29 -2.26
CA GLN A 92 -13.12 20.61 -2.46
C GLN A 92 -12.42 21.71 -1.65
N ALA A 93 -11.95 21.40 -0.45
CA ALA A 93 -11.16 22.32 0.36
C ALA A 93 -9.75 22.57 -0.21
N ARG A 94 -9.29 21.74 -1.16
CA ARG A 94 -7.94 21.77 -1.72
C ARG A 94 -7.96 22.43 -3.10
N SER A 95 -7.22 23.53 -3.26
CA SER A 95 -7.17 24.24 -4.54
C SER A 95 -6.20 23.54 -5.52
N GLY A 96 -6.72 22.66 -6.38
CA GLY A 96 -6.03 22.17 -7.58
C GLY A 96 -5.53 20.71 -7.55
N GLY A 97 -5.25 20.19 -8.74
CA GLY A 97 -4.90 18.78 -9.00
C GLY A 97 -6.14 17.94 -9.31
N ASP A 98 -5.92 16.86 -10.06
CA ASP A 98 -6.93 15.90 -10.43
C ASP A 98 -7.06 14.83 -9.34
N PHE A 99 -8.31 14.42 -9.07
CA PHE A 99 -8.58 13.32 -8.16
C PHE A 99 -9.55 12.31 -8.76
N LEU A 100 -9.45 11.07 -8.30
CA LEU A 100 -10.29 9.96 -8.68
C LEU A 100 -10.68 9.17 -7.44
N ILE A 101 -11.93 8.72 -7.38
CA ILE A 101 -12.40 7.82 -6.32
C ILE A 101 -12.69 6.47 -6.95
N GLU A 102 -12.05 5.42 -6.43
CA GLU A 102 -12.20 4.04 -6.89
C GLU A 102 -12.83 3.21 -5.78
N LYS A 103 -13.76 2.34 -6.17
CA LYS A 103 -14.42 1.45 -5.21
C LYS A 103 -13.83 0.04 -5.28
N ILE A 104 -13.62 -0.57 -4.12
CA ILE A 104 -13.12 -1.94 -3.99
C ILE A 104 -14.07 -2.76 -3.11
N PRO A 105 -14.33 -4.03 -3.46
CA PRO A 105 -15.05 -4.94 -2.57
C PRO A 105 -14.36 -5.03 -1.21
N ARG A 106 -15.13 -5.01 -0.11
CA ARG A 106 -14.53 -5.19 1.23
C ARG A 106 -13.80 -6.52 1.31
N ALA A 107 -12.52 -6.48 1.68
CA ALA A 107 -11.73 -7.69 1.89
C ALA A 107 -12.27 -8.56 3.04
N ARG A 108 -12.96 -7.94 4.02
CA ARG A 108 -13.60 -8.64 5.14
C ARG A 108 -14.81 -7.84 5.65
N GLU A 109 -15.96 -8.50 5.81
CA GLU A 109 -17.06 -7.91 6.58
C GLU A 109 -16.89 -8.18 8.09
N VAL A 110 -17.44 -7.29 8.92
CA VAL A 110 -17.35 -7.40 10.38
C VAL A 110 -18.06 -8.70 10.81
N GLY A 111 -17.30 -9.66 11.35
CA GLY A 111 -17.81 -10.95 11.83
C GLY A 111 -17.52 -12.16 10.93
N GLN A 112 -16.88 -11.99 9.77
CA GLN A 112 -16.54 -13.12 8.88
C GLN A 112 -15.44 -14.03 9.46
N SER A 113 -15.58 -15.34 9.21
CA SER A 113 -14.60 -16.35 9.61
C SER A 113 -13.30 -16.20 8.81
N LYS A 114 -12.18 -16.63 9.42
CA LYS A 114 -10.83 -16.52 8.80
C LYS A 114 -10.74 -17.23 7.45
N PHE A 115 -11.54 -18.29 7.23
CA PHE A 115 -11.52 -19.09 6.01
C PHE A 115 -12.30 -18.44 4.85
N SER A 116 -13.49 -17.87 5.11
CA SER A 116 -14.22 -17.12 4.07
C SER A 116 -13.51 -15.80 3.72
N SER A 117 -12.78 -15.23 4.67
CA SER A 117 -11.96 -14.02 4.47
C SER A 117 -10.88 -14.21 3.40
N VAL A 118 -10.41 -15.43 3.13
CA VAL A 118 -9.40 -15.68 2.08
C VAL A 118 -10.00 -15.45 0.69
N PHE A 119 -11.21 -15.95 0.44
CA PHE A 119 -11.89 -15.80 -0.86
C PHE A 119 -12.26 -14.34 -1.15
N THR A 120 -12.76 -13.61 -0.14
CA THR A 120 -13.05 -12.17 -0.29
C THR A 120 -11.79 -11.34 -0.47
N THR A 121 -10.69 -11.71 0.19
CA THR A 121 -9.37 -11.08 -0.01
C THR A 121 -8.83 -11.35 -1.41
N LEU A 122 -8.99 -12.56 -1.96
CA LEU A 122 -8.57 -12.87 -3.32
C LEU A 122 -9.36 -12.05 -4.35
N ARG A 123 -10.68 -11.97 -4.20
CA ARG A 123 -11.52 -11.12 -5.05
C ARG A 123 -11.12 -9.65 -4.96
N ALA A 124 -10.91 -9.14 -3.75
CA ALA A 124 -10.41 -7.78 -3.55
C ALA A 124 -9.03 -7.58 -4.20
N SER A 125 -8.16 -8.60 -4.17
CA SER A 125 -6.83 -8.54 -4.80
C SER A 125 -6.91 -8.49 -6.31
N LEU A 126 -7.83 -9.23 -6.95
CA LEU A 126 -8.04 -9.13 -8.40
C LEU A 126 -8.55 -7.75 -8.83
N HIS A 127 -9.50 -7.19 -8.08
CA HIS A 127 -9.98 -5.83 -8.30
C HIS A 127 -8.87 -4.80 -8.07
N ALA A 128 -8.11 -4.93 -6.98
CA ALA A 128 -6.97 -4.07 -6.68
C ALA A 128 -5.91 -4.15 -7.80
N LEU A 129 -5.62 -5.34 -8.33
CA LEU A 129 -4.67 -5.52 -9.43
C LEU A 129 -5.09 -4.76 -10.68
N TRP A 130 -6.38 -4.79 -11.03
CA TRP A 130 -6.92 -4.02 -12.14
C TRP A 130 -6.83 -2.51 -11.89
N ILE A 131 -7.23 -2.03 -10.71
CA ILE A 131 -7.18 -0.60 -10.36
C ILE A 131 -5.72 -0.10 -10.38
N VAL A 132 -4.81 -0.79 -9.68
CA VAL A 132 -3.40 -0.41 -9.59
C VAL A 132 -2.74 -0.48 -10.96
N GLY A 133 -3.06 -1.48 -11.80
CA GLY A 133 -2.54 -1.58 -13.15
C GLY A 133 -3.01 -0.47 -14.09
N ARG A 134 -4.25 0.02 -13.91
CA ARG A 134 -4.80 1.14 -14.69
C ARG A 134 -4.25 2.48 -14.24
N ILE A 135 -4.21 2.73 -12.93
CA ILE A 135 -3.77 3.99 -12.34
C ILE A 135 -2.25 4.13 -12.35
N ARG A 136 -1.52 3.01 -12.22
CA ARG A 136 -0.06 2.94 -12.12
C ARG A 136 0.49 3.97 -11.12
N PRO A 137 0.09 3.92 -9.84
CA PRO A 137 0.51 4.92 -8.86
C PRO A 137 2.04 4.90 -8.69
N ALA A 138 2.64 6.07 -8.51
CA ALA A 138 4.05 6.18 -8.15
C ALA A 138 4.27 6.01 -6.65
N LEU A 139 3.27 6.42 -5.85
CA LEU A 139 3.27 6.29 -4.40
C LEU A 139 1.92 5.74 -3.93
N VAL A 140 1.97 4.69 -3.12
CA VAL A 140 0.83 4.13 -2.40
C VAL A 140 1.04 4.41 -0.92
N VAL A 141 0.16 5.21 -0.32
CA VAL A 141 0.16 5.48 1.13
C VAL A 141 -1.06 4.83 1.76
N VAL A 142 -0.86 3.97 2.74
CA VAL A 142 -1.94 3.19 3.36
C VAL A 142 -1.83 3.17 4.87
N ASN A 143 -2.97 3.08 5.56
CA ASN A 143 -3.06 2.99 7.02
C ASN A 143 -4.26 2.14 7.37
N GLY A 144 -4.11 1.08 8.18
CA GLY A 144 -5.21 0.52 8.99
C GLY A 144 -5.98 -0.69 8.45
N PRO A 145 -7.00 -0.53 7.57
CA PRO A 145 -7.98 -1.55 7.28
C PRO A 145 -7.39 -2.71 6.48
N GLY A 146 -8.01 -3.88 6.59
CA GLY A 146 -7.59 -5.07 5.86
C GLY A 146 -7.56 -4.89 4.33
N THR A 147 -8.33 -3.94 3.79
CA THR A 147 -8.33 -3.56 2.36
C THR A 147 -6.98 -3.02 1.87
N CYS A 148 -6.13 -2.51 2.77
CA CYS A 148 -4.78 -2.08 2.41
C CYS A 148 -3.90 -3.23 1.92
N VAL A 149 -4.10 -4.45 2.43
CA VAL A 149 -3.28 -5.61 2.06
C VAL A 149 -3.45 -5.96 0.58
N PRO A 150 -4.67 -6.16 0.03
CA PRO A 150 -4.87 -6.35 -1.41
C PRO A 150 -4.25 -5.27 -2.29
N VAL A 151 -4.38 -4.00 -1.91
CA VAL A 151 -3.89 -2.86 -2.70
C VAL A 151 -2.36 -2.81 -2.69
N ALA A 152 -1.73 -2.92 -1.51
CA ALA A 152 -0.28 -2.94 -1.37
C ALA A 152 0.34 -4.16 -2.06
N PHE A 153 -0.27 -5.34 -1.91
CA PHE A 153 0.21 -6.55 -2.60
C PHE A 153 0.12 -6.43 -4.12
N SER A 154 -0.97 -5.84 -4.64
CA SER A 154 -1.14 -5.61 -6.07
C SER A 154 -0.09 -4.63 -6.63
N ALA A 155 0.21 -3.56 -5.89
CA ALA A 155 1.27 -2.62 -6.25
C ALA A 155 2.65 -3.28 -6.24
N ALA A 156 2.96 -4.06 -5.21
CA ALA A 156 4.23 -4.77 -5.10
C ALA A 156 4.39 -5.83 -6.22
N LEU A 157 3.31 -6.56 -6.54
CA LEU A 157 3.31 -7.56 -7.61
C LEU A 157 3.59 -6.92 -8.97
N LEU A 158 2.90 -5.81 -9.30
CA LEU A 158 3.10 -5.12 -10.57
C LEU A 158 4.49 -4.46 -10.66
N ASP A 159 5.04 -3.96 -9.54
CA ASP A 159 6.40 -3.44 -9.51
C ASP A 159 7.44 -4.54 -9.69
N MET A 160 7.26 -5.67 -8.99
CA MET A 160 8.14 -6.86 -9.10
C MET A 160 8.17 -7.39 -10.53
N LEU A 161 7.04 -7.35 -11.24
CA LEU A 161 6.92 -7.70 -12.67
C LEU A 161 7.39 -6.58 -13.62
N ARG A 162 7.89 -5.45 -13.10
CA ARG A 162 8.35 -4.27 -13.85
C ARG A 162 7.29 -3.61 -14.73
N LEU A 163 6.03 -3.78 -14.38
CA LEU A 163 4.91 -3.11 -15.03
C LEU A 163 4.64 -1.73 -14.44
N THR A 164 5.09 -1.49 -13.21
CA THR A 164 5.02 -0.19 -12.52
C THR A 164 6.35 0.15 -11.82
N ASN A 165 6.44 1.40 -11.34
CA ASN A 165 7.49 1.86 -10.43
C ASN A 165 6.81 2.51 -9.22
N THR A 166 6.49 1.71 -8.21
CA THR A 166 5.58 2.12 -7.13
C THR A 166 6.24 1.95 -5.78
N ARG A 167 6.35 3.03 -4.98
CA ARG A 167 6.67 2.88 -3.56
C ARG A 167 5.44 2.70 -2.72
N ILE A 168 5.58 1.91 -1.66
CA ILE A 168 4.52 1.59 -0.72
C ILE A 168 4.96 2.07 0.66
N VAL A 169 4.21 3.05 1.18
CA VAL A 169 4.41 3.58 2.53
C VAL A 169 3.21 3.18 3.37
N TYR A 170 3.46 2.47 4.46
CA TYR A 170 2.45 2.18 5.45
C TYR A 170 2.60 3.15 6.62
N VAL A 171 1.51 3.80 7.01
CA VAL A 171 1.44 4.65 8.21
C VAL A 171 0.57 3.93 9.22
N GLU A 172 1.13 3.59 10.38
CA GLU A 172 0.35 2.96 11.44
C GLU A 172 -0.62 3.96 12.09
N SER A 173 -1.73 3.45 12.62
CA SER A 173 -2.68 4.27 13.36
C SER A 173 -2.12 4.69 14.71
N ILE A 174 -2.44 5.92 15.11
CA ILE A 174 -1.97 6.54 16.36
C ILE A 174 -2.37 5.70 17.59
N CYS A 175 -3.46 4.95 17.49
CA CYS A 175 -3.96 4.09 18.55
C CYS A 175 -3.09 2.85 18.83
N ARG A 176 -2.08 2.54 17.99
CA ARG A 176 -1.23 1.35 18.13
C ARG A 176 0.08 1.70 18.84
N VAL A 177 0.04 1.64 20.17
CA VAL A 177 1.19 2.02 21.02
C VAL A 177 2.18 0.85 21.24
N GLU A 178 1.65 -0.34 21.52
CA GLU A 178 2.49 -1.45 22.00
C GLU A 178 2.95 -2.41 20.89
N ARG A 179 2.11 -2.62 19.87
CA ARG A 179 2.36 -3.57 18.79
C ARG A 179 1.77 -3.07 17.48
N LEU A 180 2.43 -3.44 16.37
CA LEU A 180 1.91 -3.24 15.03
C LEU A 180 0.55 -3.92 14.87
N SER A 181 -0.33 -3.28 14.11
CA SER A 181 -1.57 -3.90 13.62
C SER A 181 -1.25 -5.12 12.74
N LEU A 182 -2.22 -6.01 12.55
CA LEU A 182 -2.03 -7.17 11.68
C LEU A 182 -1.68 -6.76 10.25
N THR A 183 -2.33 -5.71 9.73
CA THR A 183 -2.04 -5.12 8.42
C THR A 183 -0.59 -4.67 8.33
N ALA A 184 -0.13 -3.85 9.30
CA ALA A 184 1.24 -3.38 9.37
C ALA A 184 2.25 -4.53 9.50
N ALA A 185 1.96 -5.52 10.34
CA ALA A 185 2.82 -6.68 10.52
C ALA A 185 2.97 -7.48 9.22
N ILE A 186 1.88 -7.71 8.47
CA ILE A 186 1.94 -8.39 7.17
C ILE A 186 2.85 -7.62 6.21
N LEU A 187 2.67 -6.30 6.08
CA LEU A 187 3.46 -5.47 5.17
C LEU A 187 4.93 -5.36 5.60
N TYR A 188 5.17 -5.27 6.91
CA TYR A 188 6.50 -5.25 7.50
C TYR A 188 7.25 -6.57 7.22
N TYR A 189 6.68 -7.71 7.64
CA TYR A 189 7.37 -9.01 7.55
C TYR A 189 7.49 -9.53 6.12
N SER A 190 6.55 -9.21 5.22
CA SER A 190 6.68 -9.55 3.79
C SER A 190 7.72 -8.72 3.04
N GLY A 191 8.15 -7.59 3.61
CA GLY A 191 9.13 -6.70 3.00
C GLY A 191 8.62 -5.94 1.78
N ILE A 192 7.30 -5.89 1.56
CA ILE A 192 6.71 -5.20 0.40
C ILE A 192 6.50 -3.70 0.64
N ALA A 193 6.40 -3.27 1.90
CA ALA A 193 6.39 -1.85 2.23
C ALA A 193 7.83 -1.33 2.28
N ASP A 194 8.09 -0.25 1.54
CA ASP A 194 9.36 0.48 1.56
C ASP A 194 9.64 1.09 2.92
N ASP A 195 8.60 1.68 3.50
CA ASP A 195 8.64 2.34 4.79
C ASP A 195 7.38 2.01 5.59
N VAL A 196 7.58 1.66 6.85
CA VAL A 196 6.52 1.49 7.85
C VAL A 196 6.72 2.56 8.90
N ILE A 197 5.83 3.55 8.92
CA ILE A 197 5.91 4.72 9.77
C ILE A 197 5.07 4.48 11.02
N VAL A 198 5.65 4.75 12.18
CA VAL A 198 5.02 4.62 13.49
C VAL A 198 5.19 5.91 14.29
N GLN A 199 4.24 6.21 15.17
CA GLN A 199 4.28 7.38 16.04
C GLN A 199 5.04 7.12 17.34
N TRP A 200 5.05 5.87 17.80
CA TRP A 200 5.55 5.50 19.13
C TRP A 200 6.98 4.93 19.03
N PRO A 201 7.99 5.60 19.61
CA PRO A 201 9.39 5.16 19.51
C PRO A 201 9.64 3.75 20.06
N GLN A 202 8.87 3.30 21.05
CA GLN A 202 9.01 1.98 21.67
C GLN A 202 8.76 0.83 20.67
N LEU A 203 7.96 1.08 19.62
CA LEU A 203 7.78 0.12 18.54
C LEU A 203 9.08 -0.12 17.78
N LYS A 204 10.00 0.84 17.74
CA LYS A 204 11.28 0.67 17.06
C LYS A 204 12.18 -0.35 17.74
N ASP A 205 12.13 -0.42 19.07
CA ASP A 205 12.87 -1.42 19.85
C ASP A 205 12.46 -2.85 19.48
N THR A 206 11.16 -3.04 19.15
CA THR A 206 10.62 -4.34 18.74
C THR A 206 10.74 -4.57 17.22
N TYR A 207 10.63 -3.50 16.42
CA TYR A 207 10.58 -3.56 14.96
C TYR A 207 11.64 -2.61 14.35
N PRO A 208 12.93 -3.01 14.27
CA PRO A 208 14.01 -2.09 13.92
C PRO A 208 13.92 -1.42 12.54
N ARG A 209 13.14 -1.98 11.60
CA ARG A 209 12.96 -1.42 10.25
C ARG A 209 11.85 -0.35 10.17
N VAL A 210 11.09 -0.11 11.24
CA VAL A 210 10.10 0.98 11.25
C VAL A 210 10.81 2.32 11.36
N ARG A 211 10.16 3.37 10.84
CA ARG A 211 10.61 4.75 10.97
C ARG A 211 9.69 5.49 11.93
N THR A 212 10.27 6.21 12.86
CA THR A 212 9.51 7.15 13.69
C THR A 212 9.36 8.48 12.96
N LEU A 213 8.38 9.29 13.35
CA LEU A 213 8.18 10.62 12.77
C LEU A 213 9.42 11.51 12.94
N ASP A 214 10.07 11.48 14.11
CA ASP A 214 11.27 12.27 14.42
C ASP A 214 12.44 11.97 13.45
N GLU A 215 12.59 10.72 13.02
CA GLU A 215 13.63 10.32 12.08
C GLU A 215 13.37 10.82 10.67
N MET A 216 12.09 10.95 10.30
CA MET A 216 11.71 11.50 9.01
C MET A 216 11.96 13.02 8.96
N GLU A 217 11.70 13.74 10.05
CA GLU A 217 12.03 15.17 10.14
C GLU A 217 13.53 15.41 10.06
N THR A 218 14.33 14.58 10.71
CA THR A 218 15.79 14.70 10.71
C THR A 218 16.40 14.36 9.35
N SER A 219 15.82 13.40 8.61
CA SER A 219 16.28 13.01 7.27
C SER A 219 15.90 14.00 6.16
N ALA A 220 14.97 14.92 6.43
CA ALA A 220 14.49 15.92 5.47
C ALA A 220 15.24 17.26 5.55
N ARG A 221 16.13 17.43 6.55
CA ARG A 221 17.03 18.57 6.70
C ARG A 221 18.41 18.24 6.12
#